data_AF-A0A6A6TIV7-F1
#
_entry.id   AF-A0A6A6TIV7-F1
#
_cell.length_a   1.000
_cell.length_b   1.000
_cell.length_c   1.000
_cell.angle_alpha   90.00
_cell.angle_beta   90.00
_cell.angle_gamma   90.00
#
_symmetry.space_group_name_H-M   'P 1'
#
loop_
_entity.id
_entity.type
_entity.pdbx_description
1 polymer ?
#
loop_
_entity_poly.entity_id
_entity_poly.type
_entity_poly.pdbx_seq_one_letter_code
_entity_poly.pdbx_strand_id
1 'polypeptide(L)'
;MHYKSSILFLGSFLSESLMAAPLNSTDMHPLGRPELYRENSTHAGYELIFYGAIPDENTRRQAQGPGGLQPRSTGCYSTADPICDSGNGATNDLCQQLVLDLYDNPNVEVGKSPRQMCLSGGTDGYCCISWGTEIDGLFKYDFADNSEKILGKCTTNGVSGRMENVAIGPGCSALCMSKRGTHCK
;
A
#
# COMPACT_ATOMS: atom_id res chain seq x y z
N MET A 1 69.06 10.47 -4.05
CA MET A 1 68.10 9.95 -3.05
C MET A 1 66.75 10.60 -3.32
N HIS A 2 65.83 9.88 -3.98
CA HIS A 2 64.50 10.37 -4.35
C HIS A 2 63.48 9.88 -3.30
N TYR A 3 62.81 10.80 -2.60
CA TYR A 3 61.67 10.46 -1.75
C TYR A 3 60.38 10.51 -2.59
N LYS A 4 59.69 9.38 -2.70
CA LYS A 4 58.33 9.28 -3.25
C LYS A 4 57.35 9.71 -2.17
N SER A 5 56.56 10.74 -2.45
CA SER A 5 55.47 11.21 -1.59
C SER A 5 54.19 10.47 -1.98
N SER A 6 53.63 9.70 -1.04
CA SER A 6 52.36 8.99 -1.21
C SER A 6 51.22 9.85 -0.65
N ILE A 7 50.32 10.30 -1.52
CA ILE A 7 49.10 11.01 -1.14
C ILE A 7 47.98 9.98 -0.91
N LEU A 8 47.52 9.88 0.34
CA LEU A 8 46.35 9.10 0.76
C LEU A 8 45.09 9.95 0.51
N PHE A 9 44.19 9.48 -0.36
CA PHE A 9 42.84 10.03 -0.49
C PHE A 9 41.92 9.33 0.50
N LEU A 10 41.43 10.08 1.50
CA LEU A 10 40.35 9.65 2.39
C LEU A 10 39.01 9.69 1.62
N GLY A 11 38.38 8.52 1.46
CA GLY A 11 37.00 8.43 0.99
C GLY A 11 36.02 8.86 2.07
N SER A 12 35.20 9.86 1.77
CA SER A 12 34.06 10.25 2.60
C SER A 12 32.84 9.41 2.20
N PHE A 13 32.40 8.53 3.10
CA PHE A 13 31.11 7.85 3.00
C PHE A 13 30.02 8.86 3.38
N LEU A 14 29.17 9.25 2.42
CA LEU A 14 27.92 9.94 2.73
C LEU A 14 26.97 8.89 3.33
N SER A 15 26.83 8.92 4.65
CA SER A 15 25.76 8.21 5.35
C SER A 15 24.45 8.94 5.09
N GLU A 16 23.63 8.41 4.18
CA GLU A 16 22.24 8.81 4.05
C GLU A 16 21.52 8.47 5.36
N SER A 17 21.28 9.50 6.16
CA SER A 17 20.45 9.39 7.34
C SER A 17 19.00 9.36 6.87
N LEU A 18 18.37 8.19 6.93
CA LEU A 18 16.91 8.04 6.84
C LEU A 18 16.29 8.78 8.03
N MET A 19 16.04 10.07 7.86
CA MET A 19 15.23 10.85 8.78
C MET A 19 13.77 10.50 8.52
N ALA A 20 13.27 9.47 9.20
CA ALA A 20 11.83 9.29 9.35
C ALA A 20 11.31 10.48 10.19
N ALA A 21 10.72 11.47 9.53
CA ALA A 21 10.10 12.59 10.22
C ALA A 21 8.92 12.07 11.07
N PRO A 22 8.79 12.50 12.34
CA PRO A 22 7.64 12.13 13.16
C PRO A 22 6.38 12.79 12.58
N LEU A 23 5.41 11.97 12.15
CA LEU A 23 4.09 12.43 11.71
C LEU A 23 3.34 13.09 12.87
N ASN A 24 2.99 14.36 12.69
CA ASN A 24 2.12 15.11 13.60
C ASN A 24 0.68 14.59 13.43
N SER A 25 0.13 13.91 14.44
CA SER A 25 -1.06 13.04 14.31
C SER A 25 -2.41 13.77 14.28
N THR A 26 -2.51 14.96 13.70
CA THR A 26 -3.76 15.75 13.73
C THR A 26 -4.38 16.03 12.36
N ASP A 27 -3.77 15.63 11.25
CA ASP A 27 -4.43 15.70 9.95
C ASP A 27 -5.34 14.48 9.76
N MET A 28 -6.59 14.58 10.23
CA MET A 28 -7.67 13.72 9.72
C MET A 28 -7.81 13.98 8.22
N HIS A 29 -7.16 13.13 7.43
CA HIS A 29 -7.29 13.13 5.99
C HIS A 29 -8.76 12.81 5.60
N PRO A 30 -9.29 13.30 4.46
CA PRO A 30 -10.66 13.02 3.97
C PRO A 30 -11.02 11.52 3.80
N LEU A 31 -10.07 10.62 4.07
CA LEU A 31 -10.20 9.16 4.07
C LEU A 31 -10.51 8.59 5.46
N GLY A 32 -10.85 9.41 6.46
CA GLY A 32 -11.45 8.97 7.73
C GLY A 32 -10.59 8.05 8.61
N ARG A 33 -9.29 7.91 8.33
CA ARG A 33 -8.31 7.15 9.12
C ARG A 33 -6.99 7.93 9.19
N PRO A 34 -6.23 7.83 10.29
CA PRO A 34 -4.92 8.47 10.39
C PRO A 34 -3.91 7.83 9.43
N GLU A 35 -3.03 8.66 8.87
CA GLU A 35 -1.84 8.21 8.14
C GLU A 35 -0.90 7.52 9.13
N LEU A 36 -0.40 6.33 8.76
CA LEU A 36 0.54 5.56 9.56
C LEU A 36 1.97 5.82 9.11
N TYR A 37 2.18 5.73 7.79
CA TYR A 37 3.46 6.01 7.14
C TYR A 37 3.24 6.23 5.64
N ARG A 38 4.29 6.74 5.00
CA ARG A 38 4.37 7.02 3.57
C ARG A 38 5.72 6.56 3.04
N GLU A 39 5.72 6.11 1.80
CA GLU A 39 6.93 5.79 1.06
C GLU A 39 6.85 6.34 -0.37
N ASN A 40 8.00 6.46 -1.02
CA ASN A 40 8.04 6.78 -2.43
C ASN A 40 7.55 5.57 -3.23
N SER A 41 6.70 5.81 -4.22
CA SER A 41 6.36 4.77 -5.20
C SER A 41 7.59 4.41 -6.04
N THR A 42 7.58 3.22 -6.65
CA THR A 42 8.53 2.87 -7.72
C THR A 42 8.43 3.82 -8.93
N HIS A 43 7.30 4.49 -9.08
CA HIS A 43 7.06 5.42 -10.17
C HIS A 43 7.32 6.86 -9.70
N ALA A 44 8.20 7.56 -10.41
CA ALA A 44 8.61 8.91 -10.07
C ALA A 44 7.41 9.88 -10.05
N GLY A 45 7.34 10.72 -9.01
CA GLY A 45 6.26 11.70 -8.85
C GLY A 45 5.00 11.17 -8.15
N TYR A 46 5.04 9.93 -7.65
CA TYR A 46 3.97 9.32 -6.87
C TYR A 46 4.44 8.92 -5.47
N GLU A 47 3.53 8.99 -4.51
CA GLU A 47 3.74 8.59 -3.12
C GLU A 47 2.69 7.56 -2.72
N LEU A 48 3.13 6.52 -2.02
CA LEU A 48 2.26 5.50 -1.47
C LEU A 48 2.04 5.79 0.02
N ILE A 49 0.78 5.89 0.41
CA ILE A 49 0.36 6.33 1.74
C ILE A 49 -0.46 5.22 2.37
N PHE A 50 -0.09 4.84 3.59
CA PHE A 50 -0.73 3.78 4.35
C PHE A 50 -1.56 4.37 5.47
N TYR A 51 -2.87 4.09 5.46
CA TYR A 51 -3.80 4.58 6.47
C TYR A 51 -4.45 3.43 7.24
N GLY A 52 -4.62 3.61 8.54
CA GLY A 52 -5.36 2.64 9.33
C GLY A 52 -5.44 2.95 10.81
N ALA A 53 -5.63 1.95 11.66
CA ALA A 53 -5.73 2.21 13.10
C ALA A 53 -4.32 2.45 13.66
N ILE A 54 -4.16 3.39 14.59
CA ILE A 54 -2.89 3.53 15.31
C ILE A 54 -2.82 2.30 16.24
N PRO A 55 -1.86 1.37 16.03
CA PRO A 55 -1.70 0.25 16.94
C PRO A 55 -1.39 0.79 18.34
N ASP A 56 -2.02 0.21 19.36
CA ASP A 56 -1.56 0.41 20.72
C ASP A 56 -0.10 -0.08 20.87
N GLU A 57 0.62 0.44 21.86
CA GLU A 57 2.06 0.20 22.04
C GLU A 57 2.40 -1.31 22.17
N ASN A 58 1.41 -2.13 22.57
CA ASN A 58 1.52 -3.58 22.68
C ASN A 58 1.50 -4.29 21.31
N THR A 59 0.77 -3.75 20.33
CA THR A 59 0.67 -4.35 18.99
C THR A 59 1.94 -4.14 18.16
N ARG A 60 2.70 -3.05 18.39
CA ARG A 60 3.99 -2.80 17.69
C ARG A 60 5.05 -3.88 17.94
N ARG A 61 5.03 -4.54 19.11
CA ARG A 61 6.02 -5.58 19.46
C ARG A 61 5.73 -6.94 18.83
N GLN A 62 4.51 -7.17 18.32
CA GLN A 62 4.14 -8.41 17.64
C GLN A 62 4.39 -8.38 16.12
N ALA A 63 4.54 -7.19 15.52
CA ALA A 63 4.83 -7.00 14.10
C ALA A 63 6.28 -7.32 13.69
N GLN A 64 7.15 -7.73 14.63
CA GLN A 64 8.56 -8.09 14.38
C GLN A 64 8.86 -9.58 14.61
N GLY A 65 7.82 -10.43 14.59
CA GLY A 65 8.04 -11.88 14.57
C GLY A 65 8.60 -12.33 13.22
N PRO A 66 9.47 -13.35 13.16
CA PRO A 66 9.90 -13.91 11.89
C PRO A 66 8.68 -14.40 11.14
N GLY A 67 8.43 -13.83 9.95
CA GLY A 67 7.34 -14.20 9.06
C GLY A 67 7.39 -15.69 8.73
N GLY A 68 6.67 -16.49 9.51
CA GLY A 68 6.44 -17.89 9.22
C GLY A 68 5.53 -18.02 8.00
N LEU A 69 5.74 -19.05 7.19
CA LEU A 69 4.86 -19.41 6.08
C LEU A 69 3.44 -19.65 6.63
N GLN A 70 2.57 -18.65 6.56
CA GLN A 70 1.18 -18.82 6.93
C GLN A 70 0.46 -19.58 5.81
N PRO A 71 -0.37 -20.58 6.15
CA PRO A 71 -1.15 -21.29 5.15
C PRO A 71 -2.08 -20.31 4.42
N ARG A 72 -2.12 -20.40 3.09
CA ARG A 72 -3.12 -19.68 2.29
C ARG A 72 -4.51 -20.11 2.72
N SER A 73 -5.42 -19.15 2.88
CA SER A 73 -6.80 -19.45 3.26
C SER A 73 -7.45 -20.42 2.26
N THR A 74 -7.85 -21.59 2.76
CA THR A 74 -8.65 -22.56 2.02
C THR A 74 -10.13 -22.23 2.23
N GLY A 75 -10.70 -21.40 1.37
CA GLY A 75 -12.11 -20.98 1.50
C GLY A 75 -12.44 -19.62 0.91
N CYS A 76 -11.43 -18.80 0.58
CA CYS A 76 -11.67 -17.56 -0.16
C CYS A 76 -11.90 -17.91 -1.63
N TYR A 77 -13.15 -17.81 -2.07
CA TYR A 77 -13.50 -17.99 -3.47
C TYR A 77 -14.43 -16.85 -3.85
N SER A 78 -13.86 -15.85 -4.51
CA SER A 78 -14.63 -14.92 -5.32
C SER A 78 -14.37 -15.26 -6.78
N THR A 79 -15.25 -16.08 -7.36
CA THR A 79 -15.38 -16.22 -8.82
C THR A 79 -16.25 -15.12 -9.41
N ALA A 80 -16.74 -14.20 -8.56
CA ALA A 80 -17.61 -13.12 -8.96
C ALA A 80 -16.79 -12.01 -9.63
N ASP A 81 -17.38 -11.45 -10.68
CA ASP A 81 -16.87 -10.24 -11.28
C ASP A 81 -16.91 -9.06 -10.29
N PRO A 82 -15.95 -8.13 -10.36
CA PRO A 82 -16.03 -6.86 -9.66
C PRO A 82 -17.40 -6.18 -9.79
N ILE A 83 -17.93 -5.73 -8.66
CA ILE A 83 -19.12 -4.88 -8.61
C ILE A 83 -18.63 -3.43 -8.75
N CYS A 84 -18.98 -2.79 -9.86
CA CYS A 84 -18.57 -1.42 -10.15
C CYS A 84 -19.53 -0.41 -9.53
N ASP A 85 -18.98 0.68 -8.99
CA ASP A 85 -19.72 1.81 -8.43
C ASP A 85 -19.57 3.02 -9.37
N SER A 86 -20.64 3.81 -9.54
CA SER A 86 -20.61 4.99 -10.40
C SER A 86 -20.11 6.25 -9.69
N GLY A 87 -19.95 6.21 -8.37
CA GLY A 87 -19.42 7.25 -7.53
C GLY A 87 -17.98 7.00 -7.11
N ASN A 88 -17.30 8.08 -6.74
CA ASN A 88 -15.94 8.02 -6.17
C ASN A 88 -14.86 7.44 -7.08
N GLY A 89 -15.05 7.51 -8.41
CA GLY A 89 -14.03 7.13 -9.39
C GLY A 89 -12.71 7.86 -9.15
N ALA A 90 -11.63 7.09 -8.99
CA ALA A 90 -10.26 7.59 -9.09
C ALA A 90 -9.81 7.62 -10.55
N THR A 91 -8.86 8.48 -10.90
CA THR A 91 -8.32 8.54 -12.26
C THR A 91 -7.75 7.18 -12.66
N ASN A 92 -8.11 6.69 -13.85
CA ASN A 92 -7.68 5.37 -14.33
C ASN A 92 -6.15 5.23 -14.33
N ASP A 93 -5.43 6.25 -14.79
CA ASP A 93 -3.96 6.26 -14.83
C ASP A 93 -3.36 6.13 -13.42
N LEU A 94 -3.89 6.86 -12.44
CA LEU A 94 -3.40 6.80 -11.06
C LEU A 94 -3.62 5.40 -10.45
N CYS A 95 -4.76 4.78 -10.75
CA CYS A 95 -5.04 3.42 -10.33
C CYS A 95 -4.21 2.36 -11.04
N GLN A 96 -3.87 2.60 -12.31
CA GLN A 96 -2.94 1.76 -13.04
C GLN A 96 -1.54 1.83 -12.42
N GLN A 97 -1.05 3.03 -12.08
CA GLN A 97 0.23 3.19 -11.38
C GLN A 97 0.22 2.48 -10.01
N LEU A 98 -0.90 2.54 -9.27
CA LEU A 98 -1.02 1.81 -8.02
C LEU A 98 -0.87 0.31 -8.23
N VAL A 99 -1.56 -0.26 -9.22
CA VAL A 99 -1.46 -1.71 -9.51
C VAL A 99 -0.05 -2.10 -9.94
N LEU A 100 0.63 -1.28 -10.74
CA LEU A 100 2.02 -1.51 -11.12
C LEU A 100 2.96 -1.50 -9.90
N ASP A 101 2.80 -0.55 -8.98
CA ASP A 101 3.59 -0.49 -7.73
C ASP A 101 3.44 -1.76 -6.88
N LEU A 102 2.25 -2.37 -6.87
CA LEU A 102 2.02 -3.65 -6.18
C LEU A 102 2.81 -4.81 -6.79
N TYR A 103 2.95 -4.83 -8.12
CA TYR A 103 3.70 -5.87 -8.83
C TYR A 103 5.21 -5.63 -8.81
N ASP A 104 5.67 -4.37 -8.81
CA ASP A 104 7.09 -4.02 -8.82
C ASP A 104 7.76 -4.25 -7.44
N ASN A 105 7.00 -4.11 -6.36
CA ASN A 105 7.46 -4.30 -4.98
C ASN A 105 6.69 -5.42 -4.24
N PRO A 106 6.64 -6.65 -4.77
CA PRO A 106 5.68 -7.66 -4.32
C PRO A 106 5.93 -8.13 -2.89
N ASN A 107 7.18 -8.04 -2.41
CA ASN A 107 7.62 -8.54 -1.10
C ASN A 107 7.65 -7.46 0.00
N VAL A 108 7.11 -6.26 -0.26
CA VAL A 108 6.96 -5.23 0.78
C VAL A 108 5.78 -5.59 1.66
N GLU A 109 6.04 -5.74 2.96
CA GLU A 109 5.02 -6.03 3.96
C GLU A 109 4.10 -4.81 4.14
N VAL A 110 2.80 -5.05 3.98
CA VAL A 110 1.74 -4.13 4.37
C VAL A 110 1.45 -4.45 5.82
N GLY A 111 1.88 -3.56 6.72
CA GLY A 111 1.84 -3.85 8.17
C GLY A 111 0.46 -4.30 8.66
N LYS A 112 0.37 -4.76 9.91
CA LYS A 112 -0.88 -5.25 10.52
C LYS A 112 -2.07 -4.29 10.43
N SER A 113 -1.80 -2.98 10.41
CA SER A 113 -2.81 -1.96 10.65
C SER A 113 -3.00 -0.84 9.64
N PRO A 114 -2.54 -0.82 8.37
CA PRO A 114 -3.30 -0.14 7.35
C PRO A 114 -4.59 -0.94 7.09
N ARG A 115 -5.70 -0.26 6.79
CA ARG A 115 -6.84 -0.88 6.08
C ARG A 115 -6.98 -0.31 4.68
N GLN A 116 -6.06 0.58 4.32
CA GLN A 116 -6.08 1.37 3.12
C GLN A 116 -4.65 1.68 2.70
N MET A 117 -4.40 1.59 1.41
CA MET A 117 -3.15 1.93 0.76
C MET A 117 -3.52 2.80 -0.43
N CYS A 118 -3.03 4.04 -0.44
CA CYS A 118 -3.40 5.03 -1.44
C CYS A 118 -2.18 5.54 -2.18
N LEU A 119 -2.22 5.50 -3.50
CA LEU A 119 -1.28 6.21 -4.34
C LEU A 119 -1.77 7.65 -4.52
N SER A 120 -0.89 8.60 -4.28
CA SER A 120 -1.08 10.02 -4.55
C SER A 120 -0.13 10.46 -5.65
N GLY A 121 -0.60 11.29 -6.58
CA GLY A 121 0.24 11.92 -7.61
C GLY A 121 -0.51 13.00 -8.37
N GLY A 122 0.19 14.09 -8.69
CA GLY A 122 -0.37 15.26 -9.36
C GLY A 122 -1.27 16.13 -8.47
N THR A 123 -2.10 16.98 -9.08
CA THR A 123 -2.90 17.98 -8.36
C THR A 123 -4.23 17.47 -7.79
N ASP A 124 -4.80 16.37 -8.31
CA ASP A 124 -6.23 16.09 -8.09
C ASP A 124 -6.60 14.62 -7.93
N GLY A 125 -5.98 13.90 -6.99
CA GLY A 125 -6.63 12.73 -6.43
C GLY A 125 -5.77 11.68 -5.75
N TYR A 126 -6.49 10.69 -5.23
CA TYR A 126 -5.94 9.44 -4.70
C TYR A 126 -6.53 8.30 -5.51
N CYS A 127 -5.75 7.23 -5.69
CA CYS A 127 -6.33 5.92 -5.92
C CYS A 127 -6.01 5.07 -4.70
N CYS A 128 -7.04 4.54 -4.06
CA CYS A 128 -6.95 3.81 -2.81
C CYS A 128 -7.44 2.39 -2.99
N ILE A 129 -6.65 1.44 -2.52
CA ILE A 129 -7.08 0.09 -2.21
C ILE A 129 -7.44 0.04 -0.73
N SER A 130 -8.55 -0.59 -0.40
CA SER A 130 -8.97 -0.79 0.99
C SER A 130 -9.60 -2.15 1.18
N TRP A 131 -9.55 -2.67 2.40
CA TRP A 131 -10.05 -4.01 2.72
C TRP A 131 -10.81 -4.06 4.04
N GLY A 132 -11.82 -4.94 4.07
CA GLY A 132 -12.83 -5.02 5.12
C GLY A 132 -12.42 -5.81 6.37
N THR A 133 -11.38 -6.63 6.33
CA THR A 133 -10.94 -7.52 7.44
C THR A 133 -9.51 -7.19 7.88
N GLU A 134 -9.20 -7.26 9.18
CA GLU A 134 -7.80 -7.19 9.63
C GLU A 134 -7.10 -8.53 9.35
N ILE A 135 -5.98 -8.50 8.63
CA ILE A 135 -5.21 -9.70 8.26
C ILE A 135 -3.74 -9.36 8.49
N ASP A 136 -3.04 -10.25 9.20
CA ASP A 136 -1.62 -10.13 9.48
C ASP A 136 -0.77 -10.70 8.33
N GLY A 137 0.48 -10.26 8.22
CA GLY A 137 1.45 -10.83 7.27
C GLY A 137 1.10 -10.60 5.81
N LEU A 138 0.47 -9.46 5.50
CA LEU A 138 0.13 -9.09 4.14
C LEU A 138 1.33 -8.50 3.42
N PHE A 139 1.43 -8.79 2.13
CA PHE A 139 2.40 -8.20 1.22
C PHE A 139 1.68 -7.45 0.10
N LYS A 140 2.34 -6.50 -0.55
CA LYS A 140 1.75 -5.75 -1.68
C LYS A 140 1.18 -6.67 -2.77
N TYR A 141 1.85 -7.79 -3.06
CA TYR A 141 1.39 -8.76 -4.05
C TYR A 141 0.00 -9.35 -3.73
N ASP A 142 -0.38 -9.46 -2.45
CA ASP A 142 -1.66 -10.03 -2.04
C ASP A 142 -2.88 -9.22 -2.52
N PHE A 143 -2.65 -7.97 -2.92
CA PHE A 143 -3.68 -7.08 -3.42
C PHE A 143 -3.70 -6.98 -4.95
N ALA A 144 -2.61 -7.36 -5.63
CA ALA A 144 -2.35 -7.01 -7.02
C ALA A 144 -3.39 -7.58 -7.98
N ASP A 145 -3.56 -8.91 -7.99
CA ASP A 145 -4.45 -9.60 -8.95
C ASP A 145 -5.92 -9.17 -8.82
N ASN A 146 -6.41 -8.99 -7.58
CA ASN A 146 -7.79 -8.57 -7.35
C ASN A 146 -7.99 -7.08 -7.67
N SER A 147 -6.96 -6.24 -7.48
CA SER A 147 -7.00 -4.83 -7.87
C SER A 147 -6.96 -4.67 -9.39
N GLU A 148 -6.15 -5.48 -10.08
CA GLU A 148 -6.11 -5.52 -11.54
C GLU A 148 -7.47 -5.92 -12.13
N LYS A 149 -8.18 -6.88 -11.53
CA LYS A 149 -9.55 -7.23 -11.94
C LYS A 149 -10.51 -6.04 -11.84
N ILE A 150 -10.47 -5.30 -10.73
CA ILE A 150 -11.31 -4.11 -10.55
C ILE A 150 -10.94 -3.04 -11.59
N LEU A 151 -9.64 -2.76 -11.77
CA LEU A 151 -9.13 -1.85 -12.79
C LEU A 151 -9.54 -2.26 -14.21
N GLY A 152 -9.59 -3.56 -14.51
CA GLY A 152 -9.97 -4.05 -15.84
C GLY A 152 -11.46 -3.90 -16.16
N LYS A 153 -12.33 -3.76 -15.15
CA LYS A 153 -13.80 -3.73 -15.35
C LYS A 153 -14.48 -2.43 -14.96
N CYS A 154 -14.00 -1.73 -13.94
CA CYS A 154 -14.74 -0.64 -13.31
C CYS A 154 -14.23 0.76 -13.68
N THR A 155 -14.00 1.04 -14.96
CA THR A 155 -13.27 2.24 -15.45
C THR A 155 -14.14 3.33 -16.06
N THR A 156 -15.45 3.12 -16.20
CA THR A 156 -16.35 3.97 -17.00
C THR A 156 -16.38 5.44 -16.54
N ASN A 157 -16.25 5.72 -15.24
CA ASN A 157 -16.25 7.09 -14.68
C ASN A 157 -15.09 7.30 -13.70
N GLY A 158 -13.92 6.74 -14.04
CA GLY A 158 -12.84 6.52 -13.09
C GLY A 158 -13.01 5.17 -12.37
N VAL A 159 -11.92 4.66 -11.80
CA VAL A 159 -11.91 3.37 -11.11
C VAL A 159 -12.66 3.47 -9.80
N SER A 160 -13.76 2.74 -9.70
CA SER A 160 -14.50 2.53 -8.46
C SER A 160 -15.19 1.18 -8.48
N GLY A 161 -14.73 0.26 -7.64
CA GLY A 161 -15.31 -1.07 -7.57
C GLY A 161 -14.92 -1.85 -6.33
N ARG A 162 -15.59 -2.98 -6.15
CA ARG A 162 -15.38 -3.89 -5.02
C ARG A 162 -15.50 -5.35 -5.44
N MET A 163 -14.77 -6.20 -4.73
CA MET A 163 -14.89 -7.65 -4.76
C MET A 163 -15.11 -8.14 -3.32
N GLU A 164 -15.99 -9.11 -3.14
CA GLU A 164 -16.32 -9.68 -1.83
C GLU A 164 -15.70 -11.07 -1.68
N ASN A 165 -15.29 -11.42 -0.45
CA ASN A 165 -14.72 -12.72 -0.10
C ASN A 165 -13.53 -13.16 -0.99
N VAL A 166 -12.67 -12.21 -1.37
CA VAL A 166 -11.44 -12.50 -2.12
C VAL A 166 -10.32 -12.92 -1.19
N ALA A 167 -9.43 -13.77 -1.69
CA ALA A 167 -8.18 -14.08 -1.00
C ALA A 167 -7.29 -12.84 -0.98
N ILE A 168 -6.83 -12.45 0.21
CA ILE A 168 -5.78 -11.46 0.43
C ILE A 168 -4.80 -12.10 1.42
N GLY A 169 -3.67 -12.59 0.90
CA GLY A 169 -2.67 -13.32 1.67
C GLY A 169 -3.26 -14.56 2.37
N PRO A 170 -3.14 -14.67 3.71
CA PRO A 170 -3.64 -15.82 4.47
C PRO A 170 -5.13 -15.73 4.82
N GLY A 171 -5.84 -14.65 4.45
CA GLY A 171 -7.22 -14.39 4.87
C GLY A 171 -8.19 -14.09 3.71
N CYS A 172 -9.49 -14.02 4.04
CA CYS A 172 -10.53 -13.56 3.12
C CYS A 172 -11.03 -12.18 3.54
N SER A 173 -11.21 -11.30 2.57
CA SER A 173 -11.75 -9.97 2.82
C SER A 173 -12.52 -9.45 1.63
N ALA A 174 -13.36 -8.45 1.85
CA ALA A 174 -13.71 -7.54 0.77
C ALA A 174 -12.46 -6.74 0.37
N LEU A 175 -12.29 -6.50 -0.94
CA LEU A 175 -11.29 -5.62 -1.50
C LEU A 175 -12.00 -4.57 -2.33
N CYS A 176 -11.65 -3.30 -2.14
CA CYS A 176 -12.28 -2.21 -2.84
C CYS A 176 -11.22 -1.23 -3.36
N MET A 177 -11.42 -0.72 -4.57
CA MET A 177 -10.54 0.26 -5.22
C MET A 177 -11.36 1.50 -5.60
N SER A 178 -10.98 2.71 -5.14
CA SER A 178 -11.64 3.97 -5.50
C SER A 178 -10.81 5.19 -5.10
N LYS A 179 -11.33 6.42 -5.28
CA LYS A 179 -10.70 7.64 -4.75
C LYS A 179 -10.80 7.80 -3.23
N ARG A 180 -11.53 6.91 -2.57
CA ARG A 180 -11.72 6.85 -1.13
C ARG A 180 -11.22 5.51 -0.60
N GLY A 181 -10.51 5.51 0.53
CA GLY A 181 -10.09 4.29 1.19
C GLY A 181 -11.14 3.72 2.15
N THR A 182 -12.25 4.41 2.42
CA THR A 182 -13.26 3.98 3.41
C THR A 182 -14.43 3.22 2.81
N HIS A 183 -14.39 2.86 1.53
CA HIS A 183 -15.54 2.25 0.86
C HIS A 183 -15.65 0.74 1.05
N CYS A 184 -14.57 0.07 1.49
CA CYS A 184 -14.65 -1.32 1.93
C CYS A 184 -15.10 -1.39 3.39
N LYS A 185 -16.31 -1.92 3.60
CA LYS A 185 -16.89 -2.26 4.90
C LYS A 185 -17.05 -3.76 5.02
#